data_AF-A0A0F9QU36-F1
#
_entry.id   AF-A0A0F9QU36-F1
#
_cell.length_a   1.000
_cell.length_b   1.000
_cell.length_c   1.000
_cell.angle_alpha   90.00
_cell.angle_beta   90.00
_cell.angle_gamma   90.00
#
_symmetry.space_group_name_H-M   'P 1'
#
loop_
_entity.id
_entity.type
_entity.pdbx_description
1 polymer ?
#
loop_
_entity_poly.entity_id
_entity_poly.type
_entity_poly.pdbx_seq_one_letter_code
_entity_poly.pdbx_strand_id
1 'polypeptide(L)'
;LMDREFYRTELLDEIKGMGGNVLIPAKAYKKVKKITEDYLNGEGNRVRKYMFSSASEAKRRFFQNVYLIIKAKRGFSLQGVKKDYQNGGITLKVARTRIFIIMTTEKPKGKTSSWTSRTSLFYKRRWLIETGFSDLNRITNLSIFLDYIILSYLFNNK
;
A
#
# COMPACT_ATOMS: atom_id res chain seq x y z
N LEU A 1 7.65 6.54 0.66
CA LEU A 1 6.30 6.15 1.10
C LEU A 1 5.42 7.35 0.80
N MET A 2 4.22 7.17 0.29
CA MET A 2 3.29 8.29 0.11
C MET A 2 1.99 7.98 0.84
N ASP A 3 1.34 9.03 1.32
CA ASP A 3 0.04 8.89 1.97
C ASP A 3 -1.05 8.53 0.94
N ARG A 4 -2.14 7.92 1.43
CA ARG A 4 -3.33 7.54 0.67
C ARG A 4 -3.99 8.74 -0.04
N GLU A 5 -3.75 9.96 0.43
CA GLU A 5 -4.29 11.20 -0.14
C GLU A 5 -3.48 11.69 -1.35
N PHE A 6 -2.23 11.24 -1.53
CA PHE A 6 -1.36 11.57 -2.67
C PHE A 6 -1.46 10.54 -3.81
N TYR A 7 -2.66 10.00 -4.02
CA TYR A 7 -2.96 8.92 -4.99
C TYR A 7 -3.08 9.41 -6.43
N ARG A 8 -2.15 10.25 -6.89
CA ARG A 8 -2.13 10.79 -8.27
C ARG A 8 -1.22 9.96 -9.16
N THR A 9 -1.72 9.53 -10.30
CA THR A 9 -0.93 8.78 -11.29
C THR A 9 0.22 9.58 -11.88
N GLU A 10 0.03 10.89 -12.03
CA GLU A 10 1.08 11.84 -12.47
C GLU A 10 2.32 11.73 -11.59
N LEU A 11 2.10 11.83 -10.28
CA LEU A 11 3.17 11.78 -9.28
C LEU A 11 3.88 10.41 -9.26
N LEU A 12 3.14 9.32 -9.52
CA LEU A 12 3.74 8.00 -9.65
C LEU A 12 4.62 7.87 -10.90
N ASP A 13 4.18 8.47 -12.01
CA ASP A 13 4.91 8.52 -13.27
C ASP A 13 6.20 9.34 -13.12
N GLU A 14 6.11 10.52 -12.50
CA GLU A 14 7.26 11.40 -12.19
C GLU A 14 8.30 10.69 -11.32
N ILE A 15 7.89 10.11 -10.19
CA ILE A 15 8.81 9.38 -9.29
C ILE A 15 9.47 8.22 -10.03
N LYS A 16 8.72 7.56 -10.93
CA LYS A 16 9.29 6.48 -11.74
C LYS A 16 10.29 7.00 -12.76
N GLY A 17 10.01 8.13 -13.41
CA GLY A 17 10.94 8.83 -14.28
C GLY A 17 12.25 9.22 -13.57
N MET A 18 12.18 9.53 -12.28
CA MET A 18 13.35 9.79 -11.43
C MET A 18 14.07 8.52 -10.94
N GLY A 19 13.66 7.33 -11.39
CA GLY A 19 14.23 6.04 -10.96
C GLY A 19 13.77 5.55 -9.60
N GLY A 20 12.87 6.27 -8.93
CA GLY A 20 12.31 5.91 -7.63
C GLY A 20 11.34 4.74 -7.69
N ASN A 21 11.08 4.13 -6.52
CA ASN A 21 9.97 3.21 -6.32
C ASN A 21 9.03 3.73 -5.25
N VAL A 22 7.74 3.51 -5.48
CA VAL A 22 6.67 3.98 -4.60
C VAL A 22 6.08 2.80 -3.85
N LEU A 23 5.70 3.06 -2.61
CA LEU A 23 5.02 2.12 -1.72
C LEU A 23 3.94 2.87 -0.95
N ILE A 24 2.68 2.50 -1.17
CA ILE A 24 1.51 3.23 -0.67
C ILE A 24 0.39 2.27 -0.25
N PRO A 25 -0.41 2.59 0.77
CA PRO A 25 -1.61 1.81 1.07
C PRO A 25 -2.64 2.02 -0.05
N ALA A 26 -3.26 0.95 -0.53
CA ALA A 26 -4.24 1.06 -1.60
C ALA A 26 -5.60 1.51 -1.08
N LYS A 27 -6.19 2.52 -1.75
CA LYS A 27 -7.58 2.91 -1.52
C LYS A 27 -8.52 1.82 -2.02
N ALA A 28 -9.64 1.63 -1.32
CA ALA A 28 -10.61 0.57 -1.61
C ALA A 28 -11.49 0.88 -2.83
N TYR A 29 -10.89 1.07 -4.00
CA TYR A 29 -11.59 1.25 -5.27
C TYR A 29 -12.33 -0.01 -5.70
N LYS A 30 -13.31 0.11 -6.61
CA LYS A 30 -14.10 -1.01 -7.14
C LYS A 30 -13.22 -2.18 -7.60
N LYS A 31 -12.15 -1.90 -8.36
CA LYS A 31 -11.20 -2.93 -8.84
C LYS A 31 -10.41 -3.56 -7.70
N VAL A 32 -9.93 -2.78 -6.73
CA VAL A 32 -9.19 -3.29 -5.56
C VAL A 32 -10.07 -4.19 -4.70
N LYS A 33 -11.34 -3.81 -4.49
CA LYS A 33 -12.34 -4.62 -3.78
C LYS A 33 -12.59 -5.97 -4.47
N LYS A 34 -12.66 -5.97 -5.81
CA LYS A 34 -12.78 -7.19 -6.61
C LYS A 34 -11.53 -8.07 -6.49
N ILE A 35 -10.34 -7.48 -6.57
CA ILE A 35 -9.09 -8.23 -6.40
C ILE A 35 -9.01 -8.92 -5.02
N THR A 36 -9.47 -8.26 -3.95
CA THR A 36 -9.58 -8.89 -2.63
C THR A 36 -10.56 -10.07 -2.63
N GLU A 37 -11.69 -9.92 -3.31
CA GLU A 37 -12.72 -10.95 -3.40
C GLU A 37 -12.25 -12.16 -4.19
N ASP A 38 -11.66 -11.95 -5.38
CA ASP A 38 -11.05 -13.02 -6.18
C ASP A 38 -10.03 -13.82 -5.35
N TYR A 39 -9.19 -13.13 -4.57
CA TYR A 39 -8.22 -13.80 -3.68
C TYR A 39 -8.88 -14.66 -2.60
N LEU A 40 -9.95 -14.15 -1.99
CA LEU A 40 -10.71 -14.85 -0.96
C LEU A 40 -11.45 -16.07 -1.51
N ASN A 41 -11.98 -15.97 -2.74
CA ASN A 41 -12.59 -17.10 -3.46
C ASN A 41 -11.55 -18.14 -3.90
N GLY A 42 -10.28 -17.74 -4.01
CA GLY A 42 -9.19 -18.61 -4.49
C GLY A 42 -8.89 -18.47 -5.98
N GLU A 43 -9.53 -17.52 -6.65
CA GLU A 43 -9.40 -17.21 -8.07
C GLU A 43 -8.27 -16.18 -8.35
N GLY A 44 -7.34 -16.02 -7.41
CA GLY A 44 -6.29 -15.02 -7.53
C GLY A 44 -5.14 -15.20 -6.55
N ASN A 45 -3.97 -14.72 -6.97
CA ASN A 45 -2.75 -14.74 -6.18
C ASN A 45 -2.69 -13.57 -5.18
N ARG A 46 -1.92 -13.78 -4.11
CA ARG A 46 -1.66 -12.75 -3.07
C ARG A 46 -1.02 -11.47 -3.63
N VAL A 47 -0.23 -11.60 -4.70
CA VAL A 47 0.39 -10.49 -5.41
C VAL A 47 -0.20 -10.44 -6.81
N ARG A 48 -0.69 -9.27 -7.23
CA ARG A 48 -1.33 -9.09 -8.54
C ARG A 48 -0.80 -7.84 -9.22
N LYS A 49 -0.43 -7.97 -10.50
CA LYS A 49 -0.11 -6.83 -11.34
C LYS A 49 -1.40 -6.09 -11.65
N TYR A 50 -1.36 -4.76 -11.57
CA TYR A 50 -2.50 -3.88 -11.77
C TYR A 50 -2.04 -2.66 -12.56
N MET A 51 -2.84 -2.25 -13.55
CA MET A 51 -2.62 -1.00 -14.26
C MET A 51 -3.38 0.10 -13.55
N PHE A 52 -2.66 0.99 -12.89
CA PHE A 52 -3.22 2.16 -12.24
C PHE A 52 -3.24 3.32 -13.24
N SER A 53 -4.40 3.93 -13.41
CA SER A 53 -4.64 4.97 -14.42
C SER A 53 -5.31 6.19 -13.81
N SER A 54 -5.08 7.37 -14.40
CA SER A 54 -5.84 8.57 -14.05
C SER A 54 -7.34 8.37 -14.38
N ALA A 55 -8.17 9.27 -13.84
CA ALA A 55 -9.59 9.32 -14.18
C ALA A 55 -9.77 9.49 -15.69
N SER A 56 -10.83 8.88 -16.25
CA SER A 56 -11.13 8.93 -17.68
C SER A 56 -11.31 10.36 -18.23
N GLU A 57 -11.75 11.27 -17.36
CA GLU A 57 -12.04 12.69 -17.60
C GLU A 57 -10.81 13.60 -17.42
N ALA A 58 -9.65 13.05 -17.02
CA ALA A 58 -8.44 13.85 -16.86
C ALA A 58 -7.95 14.36 -18.23
N LYS A 59 -7.58 15.65 -18.29
CA LYS A 59 -7.01 16.29 -19.50
C LYS A 59 -5.80 15.54 -20.07
N ARG A 60 -5.03 14.88 -19.20
CA ARG A 60 -3.90 14.03 -19.58
C ARG A 60 -4.04 12.66 -18.90
N ARG A 61 -3.89 11.60 -19.69
CA ARG A 61 -3.98 10.22 -19.20
C ARG A 61 -2.62 9.69 -18.83
N PHE A 62 -2.48 9.21 -17.59
CA PHE A 62 -1.26 8.57 -17.10
C PHE A 62 -1.57 7.13 -16.73
N PHE A 63 -0.65 6.23 -17.06
CA PHE A 63 -0.79 4.80 -16.82
C PHE A 63 0.49 4.26 -16.20
N GLN A 64 0.37 3.69 -15.02
CA GLN A 64 1.51 3.08 -14.33
C GLN A 64 1.17 1.64 -13.95
N ASN A 65 2.07 0.72 -14.34
CA ASN A 65 2.03 -0.64 -13.85
C ASN A 65 2.48 -0.66 -12.39
N VAL A 66 1.64 -1.23 -11.53
CA VAL A 66 1.89 -1.41 -10.10
C VAL A 66 1.60 -2.85 -9.69
N TYR A 67 2.13 -3.24 -8.54
CA TYR A 67 1.89 -4.52 -7.90
C TYR A 67 1.09 -4.30 -6.63
N LEU A 68 -0.06 -4.97 -6.56
CA LEU A 68 -0.90 -5.01 -5.37
C LEU A 68 -0.52 -6.22 -4.54
N ILE A 69 -0.30 -5.99 -3.25
CA ILE A 69 0.09 -6.98 -2.26
C ILE A 69 -1.02 -7.07 -1.23
N ILE A 70 -1.66 -8.23 -1.14
CA ILE A 70 -2.73 -8.48 -0.17
C ILE A 70 -2.12 -8.88 1.17
N LYS A 71 -2.53 -8.20 2.24
CA LYS A 71 -2.08 -8.41 3.61
C LYS A 71 -3.26 -8.48 4.58
N ALA A 72 -3.14 -9.30 5.60
CA ALA A 72 -4.03 -9.26 6.74
C ALA A 72 -3.57 -8.17 7.71
N LYS A 73 -4.53 -7.46 8.31
CA LYS A 73 -4.28 -6.50 9.40
C LYS A 73 -3.73 -7.22 10.63
N ARG A 74 -3.18 -6.44 11.57
CA ARG A 74 -2.67 -6.96 12.85
C ARG A 74 -3.77 -7.77 13.56
N GLY A 75 -3.38 -8.89 14.15
CA GLY A 75 -4.30 -9.81 14.82
C GLY A 75 -4.93 -10.88 13.91
N PHE A 76 -4.72 -10.80 12.59
CA PHE A 76 -5.27 -11.76 11.63
C PHE A 76 -4.18 -12.40 10.78
N SER A 77 -4.40 -13.64 10.38
CA SER A 77 -3.62 -14.31 9.33
C SER A 77 -4.40 -14.27 8.02
N LEU A 78 -3.71 -14.13 6.89
CA LEU A 78 -4.37 -14.02 5.58
C LEU A 78 -5.05 -15.34 5.19
N GLN A 79 -4.44 -16.47 5.56
CA GLN A 79 -5.02 -17.79 5.35
C GLN A 79 -6.21 -18.04 6.27
N GLY A 80 -6.16 -17.58 7.53
CA GLY A 80 -7.29 -17.66 8.45
C GLY A 80 -8.50 -16.87 7.95
N VAL A 81 -8.31 -15.61 7.54
CA VAL A 81 -9.40 -14.80 6.96
C VAL A 81 -9.99 -15.45 5.71
N LYS A 82 -9.14 -16.04 4.85
CA LYS A 82 -9.62 -16.77 3.66
C LYS A 82 -10.45 -17.99 4.05
N LYS A 83 -9.97 -18.82 4.98
CA LYS A 83 -10.69 -20.00 5.46
C LYS A 83 -12.02 -19.63 6.12
N ASP A 84 -12.03 -18.64 7.01
CA ASP A 84 -13.25 -18.16 7.68
C ASP A 84 -14.31 -17.71 6.67
N TYR A 85 -13.89 -17.02 5.60
CA TYR A 85 -14.79 -16.55 4.56
C TYR A 85 -15.32 -17.70 3.69
N GLN A 86 -14.44 -18.58 3.22
CA GLN A 86 -14.81 -19.73 2.38
C GLN A 86 -15.74 -20.71 3.12
N ASN A 87 -15.58 -20.83 4.44
CA ASN A 87 -16.45 -21.65 5.29
C ASN A 87 -17.78 -20.94 5.67
N GLY A 88 -18.01 -19.71 5.21
CA GLY A 88 -19.21 -18.94 5.54
C GLY A 88 -19.23 -18.37 6.97
N GLY A 89 -18.15 -18.50 7.74
CA GLY A 89 -18.04 -17.99 9.11
C GLY A 89 -17.94 -16.46 9.21
N ILE A 90 -17.55 -15.79 8.12
CA ILE A 90 -17.57 -14.32 8.01
C ILE A 90 -18.10 -13.88 6.65
N THR A 91 -18.74 -12.71 6.61
CA THR A 91 -19.20 -12.09 5.36
C THR A 91 -18.04 -11.41 4.62
N LEU A 92 -18.21 -11.17 3.31
CA LEU A 92 -17.23 -10.44 2.49
C LEU A 92 -16.93 -9.04 3.06
N LYS A 93 -17.94 -8.37 3.64
CA LYS A 93 -17.79 -7.08 4.31
C LYS A 93 -16.80 -7.19 5.49
N VAL A 94 -16.95 -8.21 6.33
CA VAL A 94 -16.08 -8.46 7.49
C VAL A 94 -14.68 -8.90 7.03
N ALA A 95 -14.57 -9.77 6.03
CA ALA A 95 -13.27 -10.16 5.49
C ALA A 95 -12.48 -8.94 4.97
N ARG A 96 -13.15 -8.02 4.28
CA ARG A 96 -12.55 -6.77 3.77
C ARG A 96 -12.05 -5.85 4.89
N THR A 97 -12.68 -5.82 6.07
CA THR A 97 -12.17 -4.99 7.18
C THR A 97 -10.91 -5.57 7.82
N ARG A 98 -10.68 -6.89 7.71
CA ARG A 98 -9.50 -7.62 8.21
C ARG A 98 -8.31 -7.61 7.23
N ILE A 99 -8.53 -7.18 5.99
CA ILE A 99 -7.51 -7.13 4.94
C ILE A 99 -7.14 -5.67 4.64
N PHE A 100 -5.89 -5.45 4.27
CA PHE A 100 -5.44 -4.22 3.64
C PHE A 100 -4.53 -4.55 2.46
N ILE A 101 -4.44 -3.64 1.51
CA ILE A 101 -3.64 -3.82 0.30
C ILE A 101 -2.55 -2.77 0.28
N ILE A 102 -1.34 -3.19 -0.06
CA ILE A 102 -0.21 -2.32 -0.34
C ILE A 102 -0.01 -2.28 -1.86
N MET A 103 0.19 -1.10 -2.42
CA MET A 103 0.52 -0.90 -3.82
C MET A 103 1.99 -0.48 -3.94
N THR A 104 2.70 -1.03 -4.92
CA THR A 104 4.09 -0.64 -5.21
C THR A 104 4.43 -0.64 -6.69
N THR A 105 5.33 0.26 -7.11
CA THR A 105 5.93 0.22 -8.45
C THR A 105 7.17 -0.68 -8.52
N GLU A 106 7.64 -1.21 -7.39
CA GLU A 106 8.76 -2.14 -7.34
C GLU A 106 8.33 -3.49 -7.92
N LYS A 107 9.11 -4.01 -8.88
CA LYS A 107 8.87 -5.35 -9.43
C LYS A 107 9.20 -6.42 -8.38
N PRO A 108 8.41 -7.51 -8.27
CA PRO A 108 8.75 -8.65 -7.43
C PRO A 108 10.14 -9.20 -7.79
N LYS A 109 11.00 -9.38 -6.79
CA LYS A 109 12.35 -9.92 -6.96
C LYS A 109 12.53 -11.21 -6.15
N GLY A 110 12.94 -12.30 -6.83
CA GLY A 110 13.12 -13.61 -6.22
C GLY A 110 11.80 -14.24 -5.76
N LYS A 111 11.82 -15.01 -4.66
CA LYS A 111 10.61 -15.67 -4.11
C LYS A 111 9.57 -14.63 -3.67
N THR A 112 8.37 -14.69 -4.23
CA THR A 112 7.27 -13.74 -4.01
C THR A 112 6.92 -13.57 -2.53
N SER A 113 6.93 -14.65 -1.75
CA SER A 113 6.67 -14.62 -0.30
C SER A 113 7.71 -13.79 0.45
N SER A 114 9.00 -14.02 0.19
CA SER A 114 10.11 -13.27 0.79
C SER A 114 10.08 -11.80 0.39
N TRP A 115 9.87 -11.52 -0.91
CA TRP A 115 9.71 -10.15 -1.40
C TRP A 115 8.55 -9.43 -0.70
N THR A 116 7.37 -10.05 -0.68
CA THR A 116 6.18 -9.51 -0.01
C THR A 116 6.45 -9.18 1.47
N SER A 117 7.16 -10.06 2.18
CA SER A 117 7.52 -9.84 3.59
C SER A 117 8.46 -8.64 3.76
N ARG A 118 9.52 -8.55 2.95
CA ARG A 118 10.47 -7.42 2.97
C ARG A 118 9.78 -6.08 2.67
N THR A 119 9.01 -6.03 1.59
CA THR A 119 8.25 -4.83 1.19
C THR A 119 7.25 -4.43 2.27
N SER A 120 6.57 -5.39 2.90
CA SER A 120 5.65 -5.11 4.03
C SER A 120 6.38 -4.60 5.28
N LEU A 121 7.58 -5.11 5.56
CA LEU A 121 8.37 -4.66 6.70
C LEU A 121 8.83 -3.22 6.51
N PHE A 122 9.26 -2.88 5.29
CA PHE A 122 9.61 -1.50 4.93
C PHE A 122 8.42 -0.55 5.11
N TYR A 123 7.23 -0.95 4.63
CA TYR A 123 5.99 -0.21 4.88
C TYR A 123 5.74 0.01 6.38
N LYS A 124 5.80 -1.07 7.18
CA LYS A 124 5.54 -1.00 8.63
C LYS A 124 6.52 -0.10 9.37
N ARG A 125 7.82 -0.21 9.06
CA ARG A 125 8.85 0.63 9.70
C ARG A 125 8.59 2.10 9.44
N ARG A 126 8.25 2.48 8.20
CA ARG A 126 7.93 3.88 7.88
C ARG A 126 6.60 4.34 8.48
N TRP A 127 5.58 3.50 8.48
CA TRP A 127 4.32 3.80 9.16
C TRP A 127 4.53 4.08 10.65
N LEU A 128 5.34 3.27 11.34
CA LEU A 128 5.65 3.49 12.76
C LEU A 128 6.40 4.81 12.99
N ILE A 129 7.29 5.18 12.08
CA ILE A 129 7.99 6.47 12.11
C ILE A 129 6.97 7.61 11.92
N GLU A 130 6.09 7.53 10.92
CA GLU A 130 5.05 8.54 10.65
C GLU A 130 4.04 8.69 11.80
N THR A 131 3.55 7.58 12.37
CA THR A 131 2.66 7.63 13.53
C THR A 131 3.38 8.10 14.78
N GLY A 132 4.64 7.68 14.99
CA GLY A 132 5.45 8.15 16.11
C GLY A 132 5.69 9.66 16.03
N PHE A 133 5.96 10.19 14.84
CA PHE A 133 6.04 11.64 14.62
C PHE A 133 4.69 12.34 14.80
N SER A 134 3.59 11.75 14.34
CA SER A 134 2.25 12.31 14.55
C SER A 134 1.88 12.36 16.04
N ASP A 135 2.25 11.34 16.81
CA ASP A 135 2.03 11.29 18.26
C ASP A 135 2.91 12.30 18.97
N LEU A 136 4.19 12.43 18.57
CA LEU A 136 5.09 13.47 19.08
C LEU A 136 4.56 14.87 18.78
N ASN A 137 4.14 15.15 17.54
CA ASN A 137 3.54 16.44 17.15
C ASN A 137 2.28 16.77 17.95
N ARG A 138 1.44 15.76 18.25
CA ARG A 138 0.25 15.94 19.09
C ARG A 138 0.58 16.29 20.53
N ILE A 139 1.75 15.86 21.01
CA ILE A 139 2.22 16.10 22.38
C ILE A 139 3.01 17.40 22.48
N THR A 140 3.77 17.79 21.46
CA THR A 140 4.78 18.87 21.55
C THR A 140 4.47 20.14 20.75
N ASN A 141 3.47 20.16 19.86
CA ASN A 141 3.11 21.34 19.04
C ASN A 141 4.30 21.94 18.24
N LEU A 142 5.30 21.15 17.87
CA LEU A 142 6.50 21.59 17.15
C LEU A 142 6.31 21.54 15.62
N SER A 143 5.43 22.40 15.06
CA SER A 143 5.08 22.31 13.63
C SER A 143 6.14 22.84 12.64
N ILE A 144 7.28 23.37 13.08
CA ILE A 144 8.25 24.01 12.17
C ILE A 144 9.64 23.35 12.22
N PHE A 145 10.03 22.74 13.34
CA PHE A 145 11.37 22.14 13.49
C PHE A 145 11.48 20.73 12.90
N LEU A 146 10.34 20.02 12.80
CA LEU A 146 10.32 18.62 12.37
C LEU A 146 10.32 18.45 10.84
N ASP A 147 9.75 19.40 10.09
CA ASP A 147 9.77 19.36 8.62
C ASP A 147 11.20 19.45 8.07
N TYR A 148 12.07 20.23 8.72
CA TYR A 148 13.47 20.37 8.35
C TYR A 148 14.27 19.07 8.58
N ILE A 149 14.00 18.37 9.70
CA ILE A 149 14.63 17.09 10.03
C ILE A 149 14.13 15.99 9.08
N ILE A 150 12.84 15.99 8.73
CA ILE A 150 12.23 15.04 7.79
C ILE A 150 12.86 15.18 6.40
N LEU A 151 13.01 16.41 5.88
CA LEU A 151 13.70 16.65 4.61
C LEU A 151 15.17 16.21 4.66
N SER A 152 15.86 16.50 5.76
CA SER A 152 17.27 16.13 5.94
C SER A 152 17.48 14.61 5.96
N TYR A 153 16.58 13.85 6.59
CA TYR A 153 16.68 12.38 6.66
C TYR A 153 16.20 11.68 5.38
N LEU A 154 15.29 12.30 4.62
CA LEU A 154 14.76 11.75 3.37
C LEU A 154 15.77 11.85 2.21
N PHE A 155 16.70 12.81 2.22
CA PHE A 155 17.66 13.04 1.15
C PHE A 155 19.09 12.55 1.41
N ASN A 156 19.47 12.24 2.66
CA ASN A 156 20.86 11.88 3.01
C ASN A 156 21.18 10.39 3.16
N ASN A 157 20.28 9.46 2.87
CA ASN A 157 20.64 8.04 2.76
C ASN A 157 20.76 7.64 1.29
N LYS A 158 21.91 8.01 0.69
CA LYS A 158 22.44 7.37 -0.53
C LYS A 158 23.02 6.00 -0.20
#